data_AF-A0AAQ4FCK2-F1
#
_entry.id   AF-A0AAQ4FCK2-F1
#
_cell.length_a   1.000
_cell.length_b   1.000
_cell.length_c   1.000
_cell.angle_alpha   90.00
_cell.angle_beta   90.00
_cell.angle_gamma   90.00
#
_symmetry.space_group_name_H-M   'P 1'
#
loop_
_entity.id
_entity.type
_entity.pdbx_description
1 polymer ?
#
loop_
_entity_poly.entity_id
_entity_poly.type
_entity_poly.pdbx_seq_one_letter_code
_entity_poly.pdbx_strand_id
1 'polypeptide(L)'
;MTDYRTCDFSFSGFKNSVYREIVRLEKQHGIEADGLVPELRDVCASAQRAMVQHLVRRTHRALEFCTREGLLPPLPSEEAEITQGEEASPTLVVAGGVACNSVLRDALAQLCSHLGARFVATPANLCSDNGLMIAWNGLERYRASAVPAVGDLGALRVEPRCILGTDISQSVAKASIKLRKIKLKIG
;
A
#
# COMPACT_ATOMS: atom_id res chain seq x y z
N MET A 1 -10.35 -5.03 17.82
CA MET A 1 -8.98 -4.74 17.35
C MET A 1 -8.94 -3.39 16.65
N THR A 2 -8.56 -2.30 17.34
CA THR A 2 -7.68 -1.21 16.84
C THR A 2 -7.77 0.00 17.79
N ASP A 3 -7.16 -0.08 18.97
CA ASP A 3 -6.84 1.13 19.75
C ASP A 3 -5.61 1.86 19.18
N TYR A 4 -4.79 1.18 18.37
CA TYR A 4 -3.59 1.74 17.78
C TYR A 4 -3.86 2.48 16.47
N ARG A 5 -3.70 3.81 16.50
CA ARG A 5 -3.83 4.70 15.34
C ARG A 5 -2.51 4.84 14.55
N THR A 6 -1.90 3.72 14.17
CA THR A 6 -0.62 3.67 13.43
C THR A 6 -0.79 3.36 11.94
N CYS A 7 0.27 3.39 11.13
CA CYS A 7 0.20 2.92 9.73
C CYS A 7 0.61 1.45 9.55
N ASP A 8 0.92 0.74 10.63
CA ASP A 8 1.43 -0.63 10.55
C ASP A 8 0.38 -1.63 10.09
N PHE A 9 0.84 -2.62 9.33
CA PHE A 9 0.04 -3.74 8.89
C PHE A 9 0.24 -4.96 9.79
N SER A 10 -0.83 -5.74 10.02
CA SER A 10 -0.76 -7.02 10.73
C SER A 10 -1.75 -7.99 10.10
N PHE A 11 -1.23 -9.14 9.64
CA PHE A 11 -2.01 -10.17 8.94
C PHE A 11 -2.03 -11.52 9.67
N SER A 12 -1.26 -11.70 10.75
CA SER A 12 -1.18 -12.96 11.49
C SER A 12 -2.51 -13.35 12.13
N GLY A 13 -3.16 -12.41 12.84
CA GLY A 13 -4.49 -12.63 13.41
C GLY A 13 -5.59 -12.81 12.36
N PHE A 14 -5.40 -12.20 11.19
CA PHE A 14 -6.31 -12.34 10.05
C PHE A 14 -6.25 -13.75 9.47
N LYS A 15 -5.05 -14.27 9.16
CA LYS A 15 -4.85 -15.65 8.69
C LYS A 15 -5.50 -16.66 9.63
N ASN A 16 -5.29 -16.51 10.94
CA ASN A 16 -5.87 -17.43 11.93
C ASN A 16 -7.40 -17.34 11.99
N SER A 17 -7.97 -16.15 11.78
CA SER A 17 -9.43 -15.98 11.77
C SER A 17 -10.06 -16.64 10.54
N VAL A 18 -9.46 -16.46 9.35
CA VAL A 18 -9.91 -17.14 8.12
C VAL A 18 -9.78 -18.65 8.26
N TYR A 19 -8.63 -19.13 8.75
CA TYR A 19 -8.40 -20.56 8.96
C TYR A 19 -9.42 -21.20 9.92
N ARG A 20 -9.70 -20.54 11.05
CA ARG A 20 -10.73 -21.02 12.00
C ARG A 20 -12.11 -21.09 11.38
N GLU A 21 -12.44 -20.14 10.50
CA GLU A 21 -13.74 -20.13 9.82
C GLU A 21 -13.85 -21.28 8.82
N ILE A 22 -12.78 -21.57 8.07
CA ILE A 22 -12.71 -22.74 7.18
C ILE A 22 -12.91 -24.03 7.98
N VAL A 23 -12.16 -24.23 9.07
CA VAL A 23 -12.29 -25.42 9.94
C VAL A 23 -13.68 -25.54 10.54
N ARG A 24 -14.35 -24.42 10.85
CA ARG A 24 -15.74 -24.40 11.34
C ARG A 24 -16.71 -24.90 10.26
N LEU A 25 -16.56 -24.41 9.03
CA LEU A 25 -17.40 -24.80 7.90
C LEU A 25 -17.18 -26.26 7.48
N GLU A 26 -15.92 -26.73 7.46
CA GLU A 26 -15.59 -28.13 7.20
C GLU A 26 -16.32 -29.06 8.18
N LYS A 27 -16.26 -28.76 9.48
CA LYS A 27 -16.98 -29.52 10.52
C LYS A 27 -18.49 -29.46 10.34
N GLN A 28 -19.03 -28.30 10.00
CA GLN A 28 -20.47 -28.10 9.82
C GLN A 28 -21.02 -28.95 8.65
N HIS A 29 -20.25 -29.07 7.58
CA HIS A 29 -20.64 -29.82 6.39
C HIS A 29 -20.15 -31.27 6.39
N GLY A 30 -19.44 -31.71 7.44
CA GLY A 30 -18.87 -33.07 7.51
C GLY A 30 -17.79 -33.33 6.45
N ILE A 31 -17.06 -32.28 6.04
CA ILE A 31 -16.03 -32.34 5.01
C ILE A 31 -14.68 -32.68 5.68
N GLU A 32 -13.95 -33.62 5.08
CA GLU A 32 -12.58 -33.95 5.52
C GLU A 32 -11.60 -32.81 5.22
N ALA A 33 -10.44 -32.82 5.89
CA ALA A 33 -9.40 -31.85 5.62
C ALA A 33 -9.05 -31.82 4.11
N ASP A 34 -8.83 -30.62 3.57
CA ASP A 34 -8.56 -30.33 2.15
C ASP A 34 -9.77 -30.43 1.19
N GLY A 35 -10.97 -30.69 1.70
CA GLY A 35 -12.21 -30.62 0.92
C GLY A 35 -12.69 -29.18 0.66
N LEU A 36 -13.50 -28.99 -0.39
CA LEU A 36 -14.06 -27.69 -0.75
C LEU A 36 -15.38 -27.43 0.00
N VAL A 37 -15.38 -26.43 0.88
CA VAL A 37 -16.62 -25.94 1.50
C VAL A 37 -17.50 -25.20 0.49
N PRO A 38 -18.84 -25.35 0.52
CA PRO A 38 -19.76 -24.64 -0.37
C PRO A 38 -19.57 -23.12 -0.38
N GLU A 39 -19.23 -22.54 0.78
CA GLU A 39 -19.06 -21.11 1.01
C GLU A 39 -17.65 -20.60 0.63
N LEU A 40 -16.82 -21.39 -0.06
CA LEU A 40 -15.45 -21.00 -0.42
C LEU A 40 -15.39 -19.60 -1.05
N ARG A 41 -16.32 -19.31 -1.96
CA ARG A 41 -16.39 -18.02 -2.65
C ARG A 41 -16.66 -16.87 -1.68
N ASP A 42 -17.56 -17.06 -0.73
CA ASP A 42 -17.92 -16.06 0.27
C ASP A 42 -16.80 -15.85 1.29
N VAL A 43 -16.10 -16.92 1.67
CA VAL A 43 -14.90 -16.86 2.52
C VAL A 43 -13.80 -16.07 1.81
N CYS A 44 -13.51 -16.37 0.54
CA CYS A 44 -12.51 -15.66 -0.26
C CYS A 44 -12.87 -14.17 -0.45
N ALA A 45 -14.12 -13.87 -0.78
CA ALA A 45 -14.59 -12.49 -0.95
C ALA A 45 -14.51 -11.71 0.36
N SER A 46 -14.98 -12.30 1.47
CA SER A 46 -14.93 -11.69 2.80
C SER A 46 -13.49 -11.47 3.27
N ALA A 47 -12.61 -12.44 3.02
CA ALA A 47 -11.18 -12.34 3.32
C ALA A 47 -10.52 -11.21 2.52
N GLN A 48 -10.70 -11.18 1.20
CA GLN A 48 -10.17 -10.12 0.33
C GLN A 48 -10.69 -8.74 0.75
N ARG A 49 -12.00 -8.62 0.99
CA ARG A 49 -12.62 -7.38 1.45
C ARG A 49 -12.01 -6.88 2.75
N ALA A 50 -11.84 -7.75 3.75
CA ALA A 50 -11.23 -7.39 5.02
C ALA A 50 -9.76 -6.95 4.86
N MET A 51 -8.99 -7.62 4.01
CA MET A 51 -7.61 -7.24 3.69
C MET A 51 -7.53 -5.87 3.02
N VAL A 52 -8.35 -5.65 1.98
CA VAL A 52 -8.40 -4.36 1.25
C VAL A 52 -8.82 -3.23 2.19
N GLN A 53 -9.84 -3.45 3.03
CA GLN A 53 -10.26 -2.46 4.04
C GLN A 53 -9.13 -2.10 5.00
N HIS A 54 -8.38 -3.09 5.48
CA HIS A 54 -7.23 -2.84 6.37
C HIS A 54 -6.13 -2.06 5.64
N LEU A 55 -5.78 -2.45 4.41
CA LEU A 55 -4.78 -1.76 3.59
C LEU A 55 -5.16 -0.29 3.38
N VAL A 56 -6.34 -0.06 2.82
CA VAL A 56 -6.89 1.27 2.54
C VAL A 56 -6.96 2.13 3.79
N ARG A 57 -7.37 1.57 4.93
CA ARG A 57 -7.47 2.33 6.19
C ARG A 57 -6.11 2.84 6.67
N ARG A 58 -5.06 2.04 6.55
CA ARG A 58 -3.70 2.46 6.92
C ARG A 58 -3.13 3.45 5.91
N THR A 59 -3.36 3.23 4.61
CA THR A 59 -2.97 4.17 3.55
C THR A 59 -3.66 5.53 3.69
N HIS A 60 -4.96 5.57 3.99
CA HIS A 60 -5.70 6.80 4.27
C HIS A 60 -5.05 7.56 5.43
N ARG A 61 -4.68 6.87 6.51
CA ARG A 61 -3.98 7.50 7.64
C ARG A 61 -2.63 8.07 7.24
N ALA A 62 -1.86 7.36 6.42
CA ALA A 62 -0.58 7.86 5.93
C ALA A 62 -0.76 9.12 5.08
N LEU A 63 -1.72 9.14 4.15
CA LEU A 63 -2.02 10.33 3.33
C LEU A 63 -2.45 11.52 4.19
N GLU A 64 -3.34 11.30 5.16
CA GLU A 64 -3.76 12.34 6.10
C GLU A 64 -2.60 12.88 6.94
N PHE A 65 -1.74 11.99 7.45
CA PHE A 65 -0.55 12.39 8.21
C PHE A 65 0.39 13.23 7.35
N CYS A 66 0.77 12.73 6.17
CA CYS A 66 1.71 13.42 5.31
C CYS A 66 1.15 14.76 4.80
N THR A 67 -0.16 14.86 4.58
CA THR A 67 -0.81 16.13 4.22
C THR A 67 -0.74 17.15 5.36
N ARG A 68 -1.04 16.72 6.60
CA ARG A 68 -1.01 17.62 7.77
C ARG A 68 0.38 18.12 8.11
N GLU A 69 1.38 17.27 7.95
CA GLU A 69 2.78 17.58 8.23
C GLU A 69 3.47 18.29 7.05
N GLY A 70 2.75 18.57 5.95
CA GLY A 70 3.33 19.24 4.77
C GLY A 70 4.39 18.39 4.04
N LEU A 71 4.34 17.06 4.19
CA LEU A 71 5.27 16.11 3.56
C LEU A 71 4.87 15.76 2.13
N LEU A 72 3.66 16.15 1.72
CA LEU A 72 3.17 16.02 0.35
C LEU A 72 3.01 17.41 -0.26
N PRO A 73 3.15 17.52 -1.59
CA PRO A 73 2.77 18.73 -2.30
C PRO A 73 1.33 19.19 -1.97
N PRO A 74 1.02 20.49 -2.07
CA PRO A 74 -0.33 20.98 -1.82
C PRO A 74 -1.34 20.40 -2.82
N LEU A 75 -2.60 20.31 -2.39
CA LEU A 75 -3.69 20.01 -3.30
C LEU A 75 -3.90 21.20 -4.24
N PRO A 76 -4.16 20.98 -5.54
CA PRO A 76 -4.47 22.06 -6.45
C PRO A 76 -5.73 22.81 -5.99
N SER A 77 -5.72 24.14 -6.07
CA SER A 77 -6.92 24.95 -5.83
C SER A 77 -7.94 24.74 -6.95
N GLU A 78 -9.23 24.89 -6.66
CA GLU A 78 -10.30 24.78 -7.66
C GLU A 78 -10.18 25.83 -8.79
N GLU A 79 -9.40 26.88 -8.57
CA GLU A 79 -9.16 28.00 -9.50
C GLU A 79 -7.79 27.94 -10.21
N ALA A 80 -6.95 26.93 -9.92
CA ALA A 80 -5.65 26.81 -10.57
C ALA A 80 -5.83 26.44 -12.05
N GLU A 81 -5.58 27.39 -12.94
CA GLU A 81 -5.38 27.12 -14.36
C GLU A 81 -4.25 26.09 -14.52
N ILE A 82 -4.47 25.10 -15.41
CA ILE A 82 -3.44 24.15 -15.84
C ILE A 82 -2.40 24.92 -16.63
N THR A 83 -1.52 25.62 -15.93
CA THR A 83 -0.31 26.18 -16.48
C THR A 83 0.67 25.02 -16.66
N GLN A 84 1.40 24.96 -17.78
CA GLN A 84 2.40 23.92 -18.07
C GLN A 84 3.66 23.97 -17.14
N GLY A 85 3.50 24.45 -15.91
CA GLY A 85 4.47 24.39 -14.82
C GLY A 85 3.86 23.59 -13.65
N GLU A 86 4.50 22.50 -13.30
CA GLU A 86 4.03 21.45 -12.40
C GLU A 86 3.74 21.94 -10.97
N GLU A 87 2.50 22.31 -10.66
CA GLU A 87 2.02 22.09 -9.28
C GLU A 87 1.80 20.59 -9.12
N ALA A 88 2.83 19.91 -8.61
CA ALA A 88 2.76 18.49 -8.32
C ALA A 88 1.61 18.25 -7.34
N SER A 89 0.59 17.48 -7.72
CA SER A 89 -0.44 17.01 -6.79
C SER A 89 0.06 15.79 -6.00
N PRO A 90 -0.36 15.58 -4.73
CA PRO A 90 -0.16 14.34 -4.02
C PRO A 90 -0.47 13.13 -4.89
N THR A 91 0.48 12.20 -5.03
CA THR A 91 0.31 11.00 -5.87
C THR A 91 0.55 9.76 -5.03
N LEU A 92 -0.44 8.87 -4.96
CA LEU A 92 -0.29 7.52 -4.42
C LEU A 92 0.12 6.58 -5.55
N VAL A 93 1.35 6.05 -5.46
CA VAL A 93 1.85 5.00 -6.37
C VAL A 93 1.75 3.65 -5.69
N VAL A 94 1.20 2.64 -6.39
CA VAL A 94 1.09 1.26 -5.89
C VAL A 94 1.80 0.30 -6.85
N ALA A 95 2.77 -0.43 -6.32
CA ALA A 95 3.56 -1.42 -7.03
C ALA A 95 3.62 -2.76 -6.26
N GLY A 96 4.15 -3.80 -6.89
CA GLY A 96 4.23 -5.16 -6.35
C GLY A 96 3.14 -6.09 -6.89
N GLY A 97 3.30 -7.41 -6.73
CA GLY A 97 2.39 -8.39 -7.34
C GLY A 97 0.91 -8.24 -6.93
N VAL A 98 0.65 -7.92 -5.67
CA VAL A 98 -0.71 -7.68 -5.16
C VAL A 98 -1.30 -6.37 -5.71
N ALA A 99 -0.48 -5.44 -6.18
CA ALA A 99 -0.96 -4.23 -6.83
C ALA A 99 -1.79 -4.54 -8.07
N CYS A 100 -1.68 -5.72 -8.69
CA CYS A 100 -2.50 -6.15 -9.82
C CYS A 100 -3.93 -6.55 -9.44
N ASN A 101 -4.25 -6.66 -8.15
CA ASN A 101 -5.60 -6.97 -7.69
C ASN A 101 -6.55 -5.79 -7.98
N SER A 102 -7.58 -6.02 -8.82
CA SER A 102 -8.52 -4.99 -9.24
C SER A 102 -9.30 -4.39 -8.07
N VAL A 103 -9.77 -5.21 -7.13
CA VAL A 103 -10.52 -4.74 -5.96
C VAL A 103 -9.68 -3.80 -5.10
N LEU A 104 -8.39 -4.08 -4.91
CA LEU A 104 -7.45 -3.19 -4.22
C LEU A 104 -7.22 -1.90 -5.02
N ARG A 105 -6.98 -1.99 -6.33
CA ARG A 105 -6.79 -0.81 -7.20
C ARG A 105 -8.00 0.13 -7.13
N ASP A 106 -9.19 -0.42 -7.30
CA ASP A 106 -10.43 0.35 -7.31
C ASP A 106 -10.68 1.02 -5.96
N ALA A 107 -10.39 0.31 -4.86
CA ALA A 107 -10.56 0.88 -3.51
C ALA A 107 -9.57 2.02 -3.22
N LEU A 108 -8.31 1.89 -3.67
CA LEU A 108 -7.29 2.94 -3.51
C LEU A 108 -7.51 4.12 -4.47
N ALA A 109 -7.96 3.87 -5.71
CA ALA A 109 -8.36 4.91 -6.64
C ALA A 109 -9.54 5.73 -6.08
N GLN A 110 -10.56 5.06 -5.54
CA GLN A 110 -11.65 5.73 -4.83
C GLN A 110 -11.11 6.54 -3.65
N LEU A 111 -10.23 5.99 -2.81
CA LEU A 111 -9.63 6.72 -1.70
C LEU A 111 -8.93 8.01 -2.18
N CYS A 112 -8.07 7.90 -3.19
CA CYS A 112 -7.34 9.04 -3.76
C CYS A 112 -8.29 10.10 -4.30
N SER A 113 -9.33 9.71 -5.04
CA SER A 113 -10.36 10.62 -5.54
C SER A 113 -11.06 11.39 -4.41
N HIS A 114 -11.37 10.75 -3.28
CA HIS A 114 -11.97 11.43 -2.13
C HIS A 114 -11.00 12.39 -1.41
N LEU A 115 -9.70 12.20 -1.56
CA LEU A 115 -8.67 13.01 -0.91
C LEU A 115 -8.01 14.03 -1.84
N GLY A 116 -8.47 14.14 -3.10
CA GLY A 116 -7.87 15.03 -4.10
C GLY A 116 -6.46 14.59 -4.55
N ALA A 117 -6.06 13.35 -4.26
CA ALA A 117 -4.78 12.79 -4.68
C ALA A 117 -4.90 12.07 -6.04
N ARG A 118 -3.82 12.03 -6.80
CA ARG A 118 -3.70 11.15 -7.97
C ARG A 118 -3.41 9.72 -7.54
N PHE A 119 -3.90 8.77 -8.32
CA PHE A 119 -3.63 7.36 -8.15
C PHE A 119 -2.88 6.82 -9.37
N VAL A 120 -1.77 6.11 -9.13
CA VAL A 120 -0.98 5.44 -10.17
C VAL A 120 -0.73 3.99 -9.72
N ALA A 121 -1.14 3.04 -10.54
CA ALA A 121 -0.79 1.63 -10.35
C ALA A 121 0.20 1.20 -11.44
N THR A 122 1.29 0.56 -11.04
CA THR A 122 2.31 0.09 -11.98
C THR A 122 1.74 -0.98 -12.93
N PRO A 123 2.15 -1.00 -14.22
CA PRO A 123 1.83 -2.10 -15.14
C PRO A 123 2.28 -3.45 -14.59
N ALA A 124 1.50 -4.51 -14.82
CA ALA A 124 1.75 -5.82 -14.22
C ALA A 124 3.14 -6.40 -14.55
N ASN A 125 3.62 -6.19 -15.77
CA ASN A 125 4.95 -6.62 -16.23
C ASN A 125 6.12 -5.89 -15.55
N LEU A 126 5.85 -4.78 -14.86
CA LEU A 126 6.84 -3.98 -14.14
C LEU A 126 6.71 -4.13 -12.61
N CYS A 127 5.67 -4.81 -12.12
CA CYS A 127 5.39 -4.98 -10.70
C CYS A 127 6.22 -6.07 -10.01
N SER A 128 6.76 -7.04 -10.75
CA SER A 128 7.64 -8.09 -10.23
C SER A 128 9.09 -7.62 -10.18
N ASP A 129 9.87 -8.16 -9.25
CA ASP A 129 11.29 -7.85 -9.12
C ASP A 129 12.02 -8.09 -10.46
N ASN A 130 12.64 -7.03 -11.00
CA ASN A 130 13.28 -7.07 -12.32
C ASN A 130 14.54 -6.19 -12.35
N GLY A 131 15.45 -6.45 -13.31
CA GLY A 131 16.69 -5.68 -13.45
C GLY A 131 16.47 -4.21 -13.85
N LEU A 132 15.34 -3.90 -14.51
CA LEU A 132 15.03 -2.55 -14.98
C LEU A 132 14.84 -1.57 -13.82
N MET A 133 14.15 -1.98 -12.74
CA MET A 133 13.97 -1.13 -11.56
C MET A 133 15.30 -0.80 -10.85
N ILE A 134 16.25 -1.74 -10.87
CA ILE A 134 17.59 -1.57 -10.31
C ILE A 134 18.39 -0.59 -11.17
N ALA A 135 18.40 -0.80 -12.49
CA ALA A 135 19.08 0.07 -13.44
C ALA A 135 18.52 1.50 -13.39
N TRP A 136 17.20 1.66 -13.36
CA TRP A 136 16.54 2.97 -13.27
C TRP A 136 16.89 3.70 -11.98
N ASN A 137 16.78 3.04 -10.82
CA ASN A 137 17.19 3.63 -9.54
C ASN A 137 18.68 4.03 -9.53
N GLY A 138 19.55 3.20 -10.12
CA GLY A 138 20.97 3.53 -10.27
C GLY A 138 21.20 4.77 -11.13
N LEU A 139 20.51 4.89 -12.26
CA LEU A 139 20.57 6.05 -13.16
C LEU A 139 20.08 7.33 -12.47
N GLU A 140 18.95 7.28 -11.77
CA GLU A 140 18.41 8.44 -11.05
C GLU A 140 19.36 8.90 -9.94
N ARG A 141 19.94 7.96 -9.18
CA ARG A 141 20.94 8.30 -8.15
C ARG A 141 22.23 8.86 -8.76
N TYR A 142 22.68 8.34 -9.90
CA TYR A 142 23.84 8.85 -10.61
C TYR A 142 23.61 10.28 -11.12
N ARG A 143 22.44 10.54 -11.73
CA ARG A 143 22.03 11.89 -12.19
C ARG A 143 21.95 12.88 -11.03
N ALA A 144 21.44 12.44 -9.88
CA ALA A 144 21.38 13.27 -8.67
C ALA A 144 22.74 13.43 -7.96
N SER A 145 23.83 12.87 -8.50
CA SER A 145 25.15 12.82 -7.84
C SER A 145 25.11 12.22 -6.43
N ALA A 146 24.11 11.38 -6.16
CA ALA A 146 23.88 10.74 -4.86
C ALA A 146 24.68 9.45 -4.68
N VAL A 147 25.33 8.97 -5.75
CA VAL A 147 26.28 7.86 -5.72
C VAL A 147 27.47 8.19 -6.62
N PRO A 148 28.71 7.98 -6.16
CA PRO A 148 29.87 8.06 -7.03
C PRO A 148 29.83 6.94 -8.07
N ALA A 149 30.48 7.15 -9.22
CA ALA A 149 30.77 6.07 -10.14
C ALA A 149 31.55 4.97 -9.39
N VAL A 150 31.07 3.72 -9.46
CA VAL A 150 31.74 2.60 -8.78
C VAL A 150 33.03 2.30 -9.53
N GLY A 151 34.17 2.69 -8.94
CA GLY A 151 35.51 2.46 -9.53
C GLY A 151 36.05 1.05 -9.31
N ASP A 152 35.68 0.40 -8.20
CA ASP A 152 36.06 -0.97 -7.87
C ASP A 152 34.84 -1.77 -7.40
N LEU A 153 34.44 -2.75 -8.20
CA LEU A 153 33.33 -3.66 -7.89
C LEU A 153 33.69 -4.61 -6.74
N GLY A 154 34.97 -4.91 -6.50
CA GLY A 154 35.44 -5.78 -5.42
C GLY A 154 35.28 -5.16 -4.04
N ALA A 155 35.14 -3.84 -3.95
CA ALA A 155 34.89 -3.11 -2.71
C ALA A 155 33.41 -3.06 -2.30
N LEU A 156 32.48 -3.49 -3.17
CA LEU A 156 31.05 -3.49 -2.89
C LEU A 156 30.71 -4.53 -1.80
N ARG A 157 30.00 -4.08 -0.76
CA ARG A 157 29.46 -4.95 0.29
C ARG A 157 27.97 -5.16 0.09
N VAL A 158 27.55 -6.42 0.15
CA VAL A 158 26.13 -6.78 0.17
C VAL A 158 25.65 -6.72 1.61
N GLU A 159 24.65 -5.87 1.86
CA GLU A 159 24.01 -5.75 3.16
C GLU A 159 22.64 -6.42 3.13
N PRO A 160 22.32 -7.31 4.10
CA PRO A 160 21.02 -7.98 4.15
C PRO A 160 19.88 -7.02 4.57
N ARG A 161 20.22 -5.83 5.08
CA ARG A 161 19.25 -4.81 5.51
C ARG A 161 19.69 -3.47 4.95
N CYS A 162 18.83 -2.87 4.14
CA CYS A 162 18.98 -1.50 3.65
C CYS A 162 17.84 -0.67 4.22
N ILE A 163 18.15 0.25 5.14
CA ILE A 163 17.13 1.12 5.76
C ILE A 163 16.74 2.20 4.76
N LEU A 164 15.45 2.33 4.49
CA LEU A 164 14.90 3.37 3.62
C LEU A 164 14.43 4.56 4.44
N GLY A 165 15.10 5.70 4.28
CA GLY A 165 14.71 6.96 4.91
C GLY A 165 14.74 6.95 6.44
N THR A 166 14.06 7.92 7.03
CA THR A 166 13.92 8.06 8.49
C THR A 166 12.61 7.43 8.96
N ASP A 167 12.66 6.62 10.01
CA ASP A 167 11.46 6.06 10.62
C ASP A 167 10.69 7.14 11.40
N ILE A 168 9.47 7.42 10.96
CA ILE A 168 8.54 8.39 11.57
C ILE A 168 7.29 7.71 12.16
N SER A 169 7.29 6.38 12.32
CA SER A 169 6.16 5.59 12.82
C SER A 169 5.64 6.07 14.20
N GLN A 170 6.56 6.45 15.09
CA GLN A 170 6.20 7.00 16.40
C GLN A 170 5.46 8.33 16.29
N SER A 171 5.84 9.20 15.35
CA SER A 171 5.17 10.49 15.11
C SER A 171 3.75 10.28 14.61
N VAL A 172 3.55 9.32 13.69
CA VAL A 172 2.22 8.92 13.22
C VAL A 172 1.35 8.41 14.37
N ALA A 173 1.91 7.55 15.23
CA ALA A 173 1.19 7.00 16.38
C ALA A 173 0.76 8.10 17.36
N LYS A 174 1.68 9.04 17.66
CA LYS A 174 1.43 10.19 18.54
C LYS A 174 0.37 11.15 17.98
N ALA A 175 0.38 11.39 16.67
CA ALA A 175 -0.63 12.24 16.00
C ALA A 175 -2.05 11.68 16.14
N SER A 176 -2.20 10.37 16.39
CA SER A 176 -3.46 9.74 16.78
C SER A 176 -4.64 10.09 15.85
N ILE A 177 -4.36 10.16 14.55
CA ILE A 177 -5.28 10.70 13.55
C ILE A 177 -6.55 9.85 13.48
N LYS A 178 -7.69 10.50 13.73
CA LYS A 178 -9.03 9.97 13.47
C LYS A 178 -9.35 10.17 11.98
N LEU A 179 -9.71 9.08 11.32
CA LEU A 179 -10.05 9.08 9.89
C LEU A 179 -11.50 9.48 9.70
N ARG A 180 -11.75 10.31 8.68
CA ARG A 180 -13.10 10.59 8.19
C ARG A 180 -13.69 9.30 7.59
N LYS A 181 -15.00 9.10 7.73
CA LYS A 181 -15.66 7.94 7.12
C LYS A 181 -15.79 8.19 5.62
N ILE A 182 -15.07 7.40 4.83
CA ILE A 182 -15.20 7.38 3.37
C ILE A 182 -16.00 6.13 3.00
N LYS A 183 -17.06 6.32 2.21
CA LYS A 183 -17.86 5.20 1.68
C LYS A 183 -17.15 4.65 0.45
N LEU A 184 -16.49 3.51 0.62
CA LEU A 184 -15.83 2.81 -0.47
C LEU A 184 -16.70 1.65 -0.93
N LYS A 185 -16.87 1.53 -2.25
CA LYS A 185 -17.47 0.36 -2.88
C LYS A 185 -16.36 -0.67 -3.04
N ILE A 186 -16.30 -1.61 -2.10
CA ILE A 186 -15.40 -2.77 -2.14
C ILE A 186 -16.30 -3.96 -2.49
N GLY A 187 -16.15 -4.43 -3.74
CA GLY A 187 -16.87 -5.57 -4.30
C GLY A 187 -16.65 -6.85 -3.53
#